data_AF-A0A937ISN7-F1
#
_entry.id   AF-A0A937ISN7-F1
#
_cell.length_a   1.000
_cell.length_b   1.000
_cell.length_c   1.000
_cell.angle_alpha   90.00
_cell.angle_beta   90.00
_cell.angle_gamma   90.00
#
_symmetry.space_group_name_H-M   'P 1'
#
loop_
_entity.id
_entity.type
_entity.pdbx_description
1 polymer ?
#
loop_
_entity_poly.entity_id
_entity_poly.type
_entity_poly.pdbx_seq_one_letter_code
_entity_poly.pdbx_strand_id
1 'polypeptide(L)'
;MFIDSTPFLIALVVTFCVLICVVIWNNINAPLPPQKAPPIESGPSRTREILARFSDFYTNLNPEGEMIFDVGILPDPKQHIIHALYVGFDESENEDERSAIERGLRAIVTFQERVGEEPLKREFSETEEILGKITPNFEDQNNEQQINLEDDEEFKKIAILRDQELELHFQHLKIEILEN
;
A
#
# COMPACT_ATOMS: atom_id res chain seq x y z
N MET A 1 17.88 -86.20 1.95
CA MET A 1 16.53 -85.97 1.40
C MET A 1 16.55 -84.62 0.72
N PHE A 2 16.59 -84.56 -0.61
CA PHE A 2 16.54 -83.29 -1.34
C PHE A 2 15.10 -82.77 -1.29
N ILE A 3 14.90 -81.60 -0.69
CA ILE A 3 13.59 -80.94 -0.67
C ILE A 3 13.37 -80.34 -2.06
N ASP A 4 12.41 -80.90 -2.80
CA ASP A 4 11.98 -80.35 -4.08
C ASP A 4 11.36 -78.96 -3.83
N SER A 5 12.15 -77.93 -4.09
CA SER A 5 11.80 -76.51 -3.86
C SER A 5 11.12 -75.87 -5.06
N THR A 6 10.94 -76.64 -6.15
CA THR A 6 10.25 -76.24 -7.38
C THR A 6 8.84 -75.68 -7.13
N PRO A 7 7.95 -76.31 -6.32
CA PRO A 7 6.62 -75.75 -6.07
C PRO A 7 6.67 -74.42 -5.31
N PHE A 8 7.65 -74.24 -4.41
CA PHE A 8 7.83 -72.99 -3.67
C PHE A 8 8.29 -71.86 -4.59
N LEU A 9 9.27 -72.12 -5.47
CA LEU A 9 9.74 -71.13 -6.44
C LEU A 9 8.64 -70.74 -7.42
N ILE A 10 7.84 -71.69 -7.90
CA ILE A 10 6.69 -71.40 -8.77
C ILE A 10 5.67 -70.51 -8.04
N ALA A 11 5.33 -70.83 -6.78
CA ALA A 11 4.40 -70.01 -6.00
C ALA A 11 4.92 -68.57 -5.79
N LEU A 12 6.22 -68.40 -5.55
CA LEU A 12 6.84 -67.08 -5.39
C LEU A 12 6.76 -66.26 -6.69
N VAL A 13 7.07 -66.87 -7.83
CA VAL A 13 6.99 -66.19 -9.13
C VAL A 13 5.56 -65.81 -9.47
N VAL A 14 4.60 -66.71 -9.27
CA VAL A 14 3.18 -66.45 -9.56
C VAL A 14 2.65 -65.32 -8.68
N THR A 15 2.93 -65.34 -7.38
CA THR A 15 2.49 -64.30 -6.45
C THR A 15 3.12 -62.95 -6.78
N PHE A 16 4.40 -62.92 -7.13
CA PHE A 16 5.09 -61.71 -7.56
C PHE A 16 4.49 -61.12 -8.86
N CYS A 17 4.19 -61.96 -9.85
CA CYS A 17 3.53 -61.53 -11.08
C CYS A 17 2.14 -60.93 -10.81
N VAL A 18 1.34 -61.56 -9.94
CA VAL A 18 0.00 -61.05 -9.58
C VAL A 18 0.10 -59.68 -8.90
N LEU A 19 1.04 -59.50 -7.96
CA LEU A 19 1.24 -58.21 -7.28
C LEU A 19 1.63 -57.10 -8.26
N ILE A 20 2.51 -57.38 -9.22
CA ILE A 20 2.87 -56.41 -10.26
C ILE A 20 1.65 -56.03 -11.11
N CYS A 21 0.83 -57.00 -11.52
CA CYS A 21 -0.38 -56.73 -12.29
C CYS A 21 -1.35 -55.83 -11.50
N VAL A 22 -1.54 -56.08 -10.20
CA VAL A 22 -2.39 -55.25 -9.33
C VAL A 22 -1.85 -53.83 -9.18
N VAL A 23 -0.54 -53.65 -9.02
CA VAL A 23 0.09 -52.32 -8.91
C VAL A 23 -0.10 -51.52 -10.20
N ILE A 24 0.15 -52.13 -11.36
CA ILE A 24 -0.04 -51.47 -12.66
C ILE A 24 -1.51 -51.10 -12.85
N TRP A 25 -2.44 -52.03 -12.54
CA TRP A 25 -3.87 -51.77 -12.64
C TRP A 25 -4.33 -50.63 -11.74
N ASN A 26 -3.85 -50.58 -10.50
CA ASN A 26 -4.17 -49.50 -9.57
C ASN A 26 -3.58 -48.16 -10.01
N ASN A 27 -2.40 -48.15 -10.63
CA ASN A 27 -1.77 -46.93 -11.14
C ASN A 27 -2.51 -46.37 -12.36
N ILE A 28 -2.93 -47.23 -13.30
CA ILE A 28 -3.69 -46.82 -14.50
C ILE A 28 -5.09 -46.31 -14.12
N ASN A 29 -5.74 -46.92 -13.13
CA ASN A 29 -7.06 -46.52 -12.66
C ASN A 29 -7.01 -45.47 -11.55
N ALA A 30 -5.83 -45.02 -11.14
CA ALA A 30 -5.72 -43.94 -10.17
C ALA A 30 -6.32 -42.68 -10.81
N PRO A 31 -7.21 -41.96 -10.09
CA PRO A 31 -7.65 -40.67 -10.56
C PRO A 31 -6.42 -39.78 -10.76
N LEU A 32 -6.38 -39.03 -11.87
CA LEU A 32 -5.32 -38.06 -12.11
C LEU A 32 -5.17 -37.19 -10.85
N PRO A 33 -3.93 -36.89 -10.41
CA PRO A 33 -3.74 -35.91 -9.35
C PRO A 33 -4.49 -34.64 -9.76
N PRO A 34 -5.23 -33.99 -8.85
CA PRO A 34 -5.95 -32.78 -9.18
C PRO A 34 -4.96 -31.84 -9.86
N GLN A 35 -5.24 -31.43 -11.10
CA GLN A 35 -4.45 -30.40 -11.75
C GLN A 35 -4.43 -29.23 -10.77
N LYS A 36 -3.24 -28.72 -10.44
CA LYS A 36 -3.13 -27.46 -9.72
C LYS A 36 -4.02 -26.49 -10.49
N ALA A 37 -5.05 -25.98 -9.82
CA ALA A 37 -5.91 -24.97 -10.41
C ALA A 37 -4.98 -23.89 -11.00
N PRO A 38 -5.28 -23.37 -12.22
CA PRO A 38 -4.60 -22.17 -12.69
C PRO A 38 -4.65 -21.14 -11.55
N PRO A 39 -3.57 -20.37 -11.32
CA PRO A 39 -3.51 -19.43 -10.21
C PRO A 39 -4.81 -18.63 -10.23
N ILE A 40 -5.62 -18.84 -9.20
CA ILE A 40 -6.84 -18.07 -9.01
C ILE A 40 -6.33 -16.64 -8.93
N GLU A 41 -6.74 -15.77 -9.86
CA GLU A 41 -6.56 -14.34 -9.66
C GLU A 41 -7.21 -14.05 -8.31
N SER A 42 -6.38 -13.91 -7.28
CA SER A 42 -6.84 -13.53 -5.97
C SER A 42 -7.57 -12.22 -6.20
N GLY A 43 -8.88 -12.19 -5.87
CA GLY A 43 -9.62 -10.93 -5.81
C GLY A 43 -8.80 -9.88 -5.06
N PRO A 44 -9.01 -8.58 -5.32
CA PRO A 44 -8.13 -7.54 -4.82
C PRO A 44 -7.83 -7.79 -3.35
N SER A 45 -6.54 -7.93 -3.02
CA SER A 45 -6.13 -8.07 -1.62
C SER A 45 -6.72 -6.91 -0.84
N ARG A 46 -7.03 -7.12 0.44
CA ARG A 46 -7.59 -6.06 1.29
C ARG A 46 -6.76 -4.77 1.20
N THR A 47 -5.44 -4.89 1.09
CA THR A 47 -4.50 -3.79 0.81
C THR A 47 -4.84 -3.04 -0.47
N ARG A 48 -4.99 -3.75 -1.60
CA ARG A 48 -5.32 -3.15 -2.90
C ARG A 48 -6.70 -2.48 -2.89
N GLU A 49 -7.67 -3.03 -2.17
CA GLU A 49 -8.98 -2.43 -2.01
C GLU A 49 -8.91 -1.10 -1.23
N ILE A 50 -8.16 -1.06 -0.12
CA ILE A 50 -7.94 0.15 0.68
C ILE A 50 -7.24 1.23 -0.16
N LEU A 51 -6.18 0.86 -0.89
CA LEU A 51 -5.46 1.80 -1.75
C LEU A 51 -6.34 2.35 -2.88
N ALA A 52 -7.17 1.50 -3.50
CA ALA A 52 -8.10 1.93 -4.53
C ALA A 52 -9.13 2.93 -3.98
N ARG A 53 -9.75 2.62 -2.83
CA ARG A 53 -10.71 3.53 -2.18
C ARG A 53 -10.07 4.87 -1.80
N PHE A 54 -8.86 4.84 -1.24
CA PHE A 54 -8.14 6.05 -0.89
C PHE A 54 -7.78 6.89 -2.13
N SER A 55 -7.29 6.25 -3.19
CA SER A 55 -6.96 6.92 -4.45
C SER A 55 -8.18 7.60 -5.08
N ASP A 56 -9.31 6.88 -5.15
CA ASP A 56 -10.56 7.42 -5.68
C ASP A 56 -11.07 8.57 -4.82
N PHE A 57 -11.04 8.42 -3.49
CA PHE A 57 -11.44 9.46 -2.55
C PHE A 57 -10.60 10.74 -2.72
N TYR A 58 -9.28 10.62 -2.72
CA TYR A 58 -8.38 11.76 -2.80
C TYR A 58 -8.48 12.49 -4.14
N THR A 59 -8.67 11.74 -5.24
CA THR A 59 -8.88 12.33 -6.57
C THR A 59 -10.18 13.14 -6.62
N ASN A 60 -11.24 12.64 -5.98
CA ASN A 60 -12.52 13.34 -5.91
C ASN A 60 -12.51 14.54 -4.95
N LEU A 61 -11.61 14.54 -3.95
CA LEU A 61 -11.46 15.65 -3.00
C LEU A 61 -10.94 16.92 -3.70
N ASN A 62 -10.16 16.78 -4.78
CA ASN A 62 -9.61 17.86 -5.61
C ASN A 62 -9.12 19.07 -4.78
N PRO A 63 -8.05 18.93 -3.99
CA PRO A 63 -7.60 20.00 -3.11
C PRO A 63 -7.11 21.22 -3.93
N GLU A 64 -7.78 22.36 -3.75
CA GLU A 64 -7.33 23.68 -4.19
C GLU A 64 -6.32 24.29 -3.20
N GLY A 65 -5.03 24.27 -3.55
CA GLY A 65 -3.96 24.89 -2.74
C GLY A 65 -3.48 24.03 -1.56
N GLU A 66 -2.78 24.65 -0.61
CA GLU A 66 -2.34 23.98 0.62
C GLU A 66 -3.49 23.93 1.63
N MET A 67 -4.13 22.76 1.70
CA MET A 67 -5.21 22.47 2.64
C MET A 67 -4.85 21.31 3.56
N ILE A 68 -5.31 21.40 4.80
CA ILE A 68 -5.22 20.33 5.80
C ILE A 68 -6.63 19.92 6.18
N PHE A 69 -6.90 18.62 6.10
CA PHE A 69 -8.23 18.03 6.31
C PHE A 69 -8.29 17.28 7.63
N ASP A 70 -9.49 17.08 8.16
CA ASP A 70 -9.67 16.23 9.33
C ASP A 70 -9.62 14.74 8.95
N VAL A 71 -9.01 13.92 9.80
CA VAL A 71 -8.96 12.46 9.62
C VAL A 71 -10.35 11.82 9.52
N GLY A 72 -11.39 12.44 10.09
CA GLY A 72 -12.76 11.96 10.10
C GLY A 72 -13.42 11.85 8.72
N ILE A 73 -12.89 12.54 7.69
CA ILE A 73 -13.44 12.46 6.32
C ILE A 73 -12.87 11.29 5.50
N LEU A 74 -11.85 10.59 6.01
CA LEU A 74 -11.19 9.50 5.28
C LEU A 74 -12.13 8.30 5.09
N PRO A 75 -12.02 7.58 3.95
CA PRO A 75 -12.86 6.41 3.66
C PRO A 75 -12.53 5.20 4.55
N ASP A 76 -11.29 5.14 5.05
CA ASP A 76 -10.76 4.10 5.91
C ASP A 76 -9.92 4.76 7.04
N PRO A 77 -9.74 4.11 8.21
CA PRO A 77 -8.88 4.64 9.26
C PRO A 77 -7.47 4.96 8.74
N LYS A 78 -6.93 6.13 9.09
CA LYS A 78 -5.60 6.62 8.63
C LYS A 78 -4.50 5.54 8.75
N GLN A 79 -4.46 4.83 9.87
CA GLN A 79 -3.49 3.75 10.11
C GLN A 79 -3.62 2.58 9.11
N HIS A 80 -4.82 2.22 8.68
CA HIS A 80 -5.02 1.17 7.67
C HIS A 80 -4.52 1.60 6.29
N ILE A 81 -4.72 2.87 5.94
CA ILE A 81 -4.25 3.44 4.67
C ILE A 81 -2.71 3.50 4.67
N ILE A 82 -2.10 4.00 5.75
CA ILE A 82 -0.64 4.03 5.91
C ILE A 82 -0.05 2.62 5.81
N HIS A 83 -0.63 1.66 6.53
CA HIS A 83 -0.16 0.28 6.47
C HIS A 83 -0.28 -0.29 5.05
N ALA A 84 -1.37 0.00 4.34
CA ALA A 84 -1.56 -0.46 2.97
C ALA A 84 -0.54 0.17 2.02
N LEU A 85 -0.18 1.44 2.23
CA LEU A 85 0.89 2.12 1.48
C LEU A 85 2.25 1.47 1.76
N TYR A 86 2.57 1.13 3.00
CA TYR A 86 3.83 0.44 3.34
C TYR A 86 3.93 -0.94 2.68
N VAL A 87 2.88 -1.75 2.79
CA VAL A 87 2.83 -3.04 2.12
C VAL A 87 2.96 -2.87 0.60
N GLY A 88 2.25 -1.89 0.03
CA GLY A 88 2.34 -1.58 -1.40
C GLY A 88 3.75 -1.13 -1.83
N PHE A 89 4.47 -0.41 -0.98
CA PHE A 89 5.85 -0.03 -1.22
C PHE A 89 6.79 -1.25 -1.20
N ASP A 90 6.67 -2.10 -0.18
CA ASP A 90 7.50 -3.30 -0.05
C ASP A 90 7.25 -4.33 -1.16
N GLU A 91 6.01 -4.44 -1.64
CA GLU A 91 5.60 -5.32 -2.73
C GLU A 91 5.92 -4.75 -4.13
N SER A 92 6.24 -3.46 -4.23
CA SER A 92 6.50 -2.81 -5.51
C SER A 92 7.82 -3.27 -6.14
N GLU A 93 7.73 -3.69 -7.41
CA GLU A 93 8.90 -4.12 -8.20
C GLU A 93 9.41 -3.02 -9.14
N ASN A 94 8.61 -1.97 -9.36
CA ASN A 94 8.92 -0.88 -10.29
C ASN A 94 8.91 0.50 -9.62
N GLU A 95 9.64 1.44 -10.23
CA GLU A 95 9.80 2.80 -9.71
C GLU A 95 8.52 3.64 -9.81
N ASP A 96 7.69 3.35 -10.81
CA ASP A 96 6.43 4.05 -11.04
C ASP A 96 5.41 3.78 -9.92
N GLU A 97 5.32 2.53 -9.46
CA GLU A 97 4.51 2.14 -8.29
C GLU A 97 5.06 2.78 -7.02
N ARG A 98 6.37 2.74 -6.80
CA ARG A 98 7.00 3.43 -5.66
C ARG A 98 6.67 4.91 -5.63
N SER A 99 6.82 5.58 -6.76
CA SER A 99 6.47 7.00 -6.94
C SER A 99 4.98 7.26 -6.73
N ALA A 100 4.09 6.32 -7.07
CA ALA A 100 2.66 6.43 -6.79
C ALA A 100 2.35 6.29 -5.29
N ILE A 101 3.03 5.36 -4.62
CA ILE A 101 2.90 5.16 -3.18
C ILE A 101 3.48 6.33 -2.39
N GLU A 102 4.60 6.90 -2.82
CA GLU A 102 5.17 8.13 -2.25
C GLU A 102 4.19 9.31 -2.33
N ARG A 103 3.53 9.49 -3.48
CA ARG A 103 2.45 10.47 -3.63
C ARG A 103 1.29 10.17 -2.68
N GLY A 104 0.94 8.90 -2.49
CA GLY A 104 -0.05 8.48 -1.50
C GLY A 104 0.35 8.83 -0.06
N LEU A 105 1.63 8.67 0.31
CA LEU A 105 2.15 9.06 1.63
C LEU A 105 2.14 10.59 1.82
N ARG A 106 2.48 11.35 0.78
CA ARG A 106 2.36 12.82 0.81
C ARG A 106 0.90 13.28 0.92
N ALA A 107 -0.03 12.52 0.34
CA ALA A 107 -1.45 12.80 0.42
C ALA A 107 -2.03 12.47 1.81
N ILE A 108 -1.69 11.33 2.40
CA ILE A 108 -2.31 10.90 3.68
C ILE A 108 -1.91 11.78 4.87
N VAL A 109 -0.73 12.40 4.84
CA VAL A 109 -0.29 13.31 5.90
C VAL A 109 -1.06 14.63 5.92
N THR A 110 -1.73 15.02 4.83
CA THR A 110 -2.57 16.24 4.84
C THR A 110 -3.82 16.07 5.71
N PHE A 111 -4.13 14.84 6.14
CA PHE A 111 -5.22 14.54 7.05
C PHE A 111 -4.69 14.48 8.48
N GLN A 112 -5.10 15.44 9.32
CA GLN A 112 -4.64 15.61 10.69
C GLN A 112 -5.81 15.52 11.68
N GLU A 113 -5.52 15.17 12.93
CA GLU A 113 -6.55 15.13 13.97
C GLU A 113 -6.89 16.54 14.44
N ARG A 114 -8.15 16.78 14.84
CA ARG A 114 -8.62 18.02 15.48
C ARG A 114 -8.61 19.25 14.55
N VAL A 115 -8.71 19.03 13.25
CA VAL A 115 -8.86 20.10 12.25
C VAL A 115 -10.33 20.57 12.21
N GLY A 116 -11.28 19.65 12.41
CA GLY A 116 -12.72 19.96 12.40
C GLY A 116 -13.41 19.69 11.06
N GLU A 117 -14.64 20.17 10.88
CA GLU A 117 -15.43 19.85 9.68
C GLU A 117 -14.97 20.62 8.43
N GLU A 118 -14.43 21.83 8.62
CA GLU A 118 -13.91 22.67 7.54
C GLU A 118 -12.38 22.50 7.44
N PRO A 119 -11.83 22.35 6.21
CA PRO A 119 -10.39 22.20 6.05
C PRO A 119 -9.68 23.51 6.40
N LEU A 120 -8.56 23.41 7.10
CA LEU A 120 -7.67 24.54 7.31
C LEU A 120 -7.00 24.88 5.99
N LYS A 121 -7.20 26.11 5.52
CA LYS A 121 -6.60 26.62 4.29
C LYS A 121 -5.50 27.60 4.66
N ARG A 122 -4.40 27.56 3.92
CA ARG A 122 -3.43 28.67 3.95
C ARG A 122 -4.08 29.92 3.37
N GLU A 123 -4.29 30.95 4.18
CA GLU A 123 -4.75 32.24 3.68
C GLU A 123 -3.55 32.96 3.04
N PHE A 124 -3.46 32.94 1.71
CA PHE A 124 -2.52 33.80 1.00
C PHE A 124 -3.06 35.22 1.02
N SER A 125 -2.25 36.19 1.47
CA SER A 125 -2.66 37.59 1.32
C SER A 125 -2.70 37.96 -0.17
N GLU A 126 -3.59 38.87 -0.57
CA GLU A 126 -3.64 39.36 -1.97
C GLU A 126 -2.27 39.90 -2.43
N THR A 127 -1.42 40.37 -1.51
CA THR A 127 -0.06 40.83 -1.78
C THR A 127 0.93 39.67 -1.99
N GLU A 128 0.78 38.53 -1.32
CA GLU A 128 1.59 37.32 -1.55
C GLU A 128 1.28 36.65 -2.91
N GLU A 129 0.01 36.65 -3.33
CA GLU A 129 -0.40 36.13 -4.63
C GLU A 129 0.18 36.97 -5.79
N ILE A 130 0.28 38.28 -5.59
CA ILE A 130 0.87 39.21 -6.55
C ILE A 130 2.41 39.12 -6.51
N LEU A 131 3.04 39.01 -5.32
CA LEU A 131 4.50 38.86 -5.22
C LEU A 131 4.99 37.52 -5.77
N GLY A 132 4.28 36.42 -5.55
CA GLY A 132 4.63 35.10 -6.11
C GLY A 132 4.61 35.06 -7.65
N LYS A 133 3.79 35.91 -8.28
CA LYS A 133 3.79 36.10 -9.75
C LYS A 133 4.94 36.97 -10.24
N ILE A 134 5.53 37.81 -9.38
CA ILE A 134 6.55 38.80 -9.77
C ILE A 134 7.97 38.34 -9.40
N THR A 135 8.15 37.51 -8.37
CA THR A 135 9.49 37.02 -7.98
C THR A 135 9.41 35.64 -7.32
N PRO A 136 10.06 34.60 -7.89
CA PRO A 136 9.93 33.22 -7.42
C PRO A 136 10.80 32.88 -6.19
N ASN A 137 11.21 33.87 -5.38
CA ASN A 137 12.09 33.63 -4.23
C ASN A 137 12.01 34.73 -3.16
N PHE A 138 10.82 34.97 -2.61
CA PHE A 138 10.60 35.88 -1.47
C PHE A 138 10.16 35.11 -0.23
N GLU A 139 10.95 34.11 0.18
CA GLU A 139 10.94 33.68 1.58
C GLU A 139 11.99 34.50 2.31
N ASP A 140 11.56 35.64 2.85
CA ASP A 140 12.17 36.44 3.91
C ASP A 140 11.94 37.92 3.64
N GLN A 141 10.80 38.47 4.07
CA GLN A 141 10.74 39.78 4.73
C GLN A 141 9.34 40.18 5.18
N ASN A 142 9.19 40.22 6.51
CA ASN A 142 8.35 41.12 7.32
C ASN A 142 6.81 41.13 7.16
N ASN A 143 6.17 40.61 8.23
CA ASN A 143 5.38 41.34 9.24
C ASN A 143 4.31 42.35 8.80
N GLU A 144 3.14 42.15 9.43
CA GLU A 144 2.05 43.11 9.71
C GLU A 144 0.98 43.25 8.62
N GLN A 145 0.00 42.33 8.63
CA GLN A 145 -1.39 42.68 8.36
C GLN A 145 -2.33 41.69 9.06
N GLN A 146 -3.31 42.23 9.80
CA GLN A 146 -4.38 41.51 10.50
C GLN A 146 -5.25 40.73 9.50
N ILE A 147 -4.80 39.55 9.16
CA ILE A 147 -5.57 38.43 8.62
C ILE A 147 -5.73 37.46 9.80
N ASN A 148 -6.81 36.67 9.91
CA ASN A 148 -7.19 35.93 11.12
C ASN A 148 -6.01 35.14 11.74
N LEU A 149 -5.32 35.78 12.71
CA LEU A 149 -4.04 35.32 13.24
C LEU A 149 -4.11 33.96 13.94
N GLU A 150 -5.31 33.54 14.37
CA GLU A 150 -5.50 32.25 15.05
C GLU A 150 -5.48 31.08 14.06
N ASP A 151 -6.21 31.17 12.95
CA ASP A 151 -6.30 30.11 11.94
C ASP A 151 -4.96 29.92 11.21
N ASP A 152 -4.23 31.02 10.98
CA ASP A 152 -2.92 31.02 10.32
C ASP A 152 -1.82 30.41 11.20
N GLU A 153 -1.84 30.68 12.51
CA GLU A 153 -0.91 30.08 13.47
C GLU A 153 -1.26 28.61 13.75
N GLU A 154 -2.55 28.26 13.77
CA GLU A 154 -2.99 26.87 13.86
C GLU A 154 -2.57 26.08 12.60
N PHE A 155 -2.79 26.64 11.41
CA PHE A 155 -2.33 26.05 10.16
C PHE A 155 -0.82 25.80 10.17
N LYS A 156 0.00 26.80 10.52
CA LYS A 156 1.47 26.64 10.61
C LYS A 156 1.87 25.53 11.57
N LYS A 157 1.25 25.47 12.75
CA LYS A 157 1.54 24.45 13.74
C LYS A 157 1.21 23.05 13.23
N ILE A 158 0.06 22.88 12.59
CA ILE A 158 -0.37 21.59 12.04
C ILE A 158 0.47 21.22 10.80
N ALA A 159 0.88 22.19 9.98
CA ALA A 159 1.79 21.98 8.86
C ALA A 159 3.16 21.45 9.30
N ILE A 160 3.72 21.98 10.40
CA ILE A 160 4.97 21.44 10.99
C ILE A 160 4.79 19.99 11.41
N LEU A 161 3.66 19.64 12.05
CA LEU A 161 3.38 18.26 12.45
C LEU A 161 3.21 17.33 11.24
N ARG A 162 2.51 17.78 10.20
CA ARG A 162 2.39 17.07 8.92
C ARG A 162 3.77 16.77 8.32
N ASP A 163 4.65 17.76 8.29
CA ASP A 163 5.97 17.61 7.66
C ASP A 163 6.87 16.67 8.47
N GLN A 164 6.80 16.74 9.81
CA GLN A 164 7.46 15.78 10.70
C GLN A 164 6.94 14.35 10.52
N GLU A 165 5.61 14.18 10.39
CA GLU A 165 5.00 12.87 10.13
C GLU A 165 5.45 12.31 8.78
N LEU A 166 5.48 13.15 7.75
CA LEU A 166 5.94 12.76 6.41
C LEU A 166 7.41 12.31 6.44
N GLU A 167 8.27 13.08 7.09
CA GLU A 167 9.69 12.73 7.23
C GLU A 167 9.86 11.39 7.94
N LEU A 168 9.11 11.15 9.03
CA LEU A 168 9.14 9.87 9.73
C LEU A 168 8.75 8.71 8.81
N HIS A 169 7.72 8.87 7.96
CA HIS A 169 7.34 7.85 7.01
C HIS A 169 8.40 7.59 5.94
N PHE A 170 9.06 8.65 5.46
CA PHE A 170 10.10 8.54 4.43
C PHE A 170 11.36 7.90 4.98
N GLN A 171 11.76 8.27 6.21
CA GLN A 171 12.86 7.61 6.92
C GLN A 171 12.58 6.12 7.14
N HIS A 172 11.32 5.75 7.48
CA HIS A 172 10.94 4.35 7.66
C HIS A 172 11.13 3.53 6.37
N LEU A 173 10.73 4.08 5.23
CA LEU A 173 10.83 3.43 3.92
C LEU A 173 12.19 3.67 3.22
N LYS A 174 13.08 4.45 3.83
CA LYS A 174 14.37 4.88 3.27
C LYS A 174 14.24 5.59 1.92
N ILE A 175 13.19 6.39 1.79
CA ILE A 175 12.97 7.27 0.63
C ILE A 175 13.88 8.49 0.80
N GLU A 176 14.63 8.85 -0.23
CA GLU A 176 15.47 10.04 -0.21
C GLU A 176 14.59 11.30 -0.30
N ILE A 177 14.66 12.16 0.71
CA ILE A 177 14.07 13.50 0.65
C ILE A 177 15.06 14.36 -0.12
N LEU A 178 14.72 14.76 -1.34
CA LEU A 178 15.45 15.82 -2.03
C LEU A 178 15.21 17.13 -1.27
N GLU A 179 16.16 17.50 -0.40
CA GLU A 179 16.25 18.86 0.13
C GLU A 179 16.38 19.81 -1.08
N ASN A 180 15.43 20.74 -1.21
CA ASN A 180 15.38 21.72 -2.28
C ASN A 180 15.71 23.11 -1.72
#